data_AF-A0A8S3H4H4-F1
#
_entry.id   AF-A0A8S3H4H4-F1
#
_cell.length_a   1.000
_cell.length_b   1.000
_cell.length_c   1.000
_cell.angle_alpha   90.00
_cell.angle_beta   90.00
_cell.angle_gamma   90.00
#
_symmetry.space_group_name_H-M   'P 1'
#
loop_
_entity.id
_entity.type
_entity.pdbx_description
1 polymer ?
#
loop_
_entity_poly.entity_id
_entity_poly.type
_entity_poly.pdbx_seq_one_letter_code
_entity_poly.pdbx_strand_id
1 'polypeptide(L)'
;MGWKPLNECLYAVLNDTLRTKNRQEKLPLWYLYLRLFLNALFRLPLVPAMAYRGVRLDLSNRYIKGESIMWWGFSSCTTSVGVLKSASFLGKTGSRTMFTLLCKSARDISQHSFYPAENEVLLMAATQFKVIGSLDQDNLHIIQLEETTPPFPLLQPVPIVGLLPIKLNSPDTVLPILNIT
;
A
#
# COMPACT_ATOMS: atom_id res chain seq x y z
N MET A 1 8.56 0.31 12.56
CA MET A 1 7.64 -0.69 13.13
C MET A 1 8.18 -1.22 14.44
N GLY A 2 7.37 -1.15 15.51
CA GLY A 2 7.72 -1.67 16.84
C GLY A 2 7.27 -3.12 17.10
N TRP A 3 6.45 -3.72 16.21
CA TRP A 3 5.92 -5.06 16.42
C TRP A 3 7.04 -6.11 16.38
N LYS A 4 7.14 -6.91 17.44
CA LYS A 4 8.04 -8.06 17.54
C LYS A 4 7.27 -9.25 18.10
N PRO A 5 7.46 -10.46 17.55
CA PRO A 5 8.39 -10.78 16.47
C PRO A 5 7.84 -10.40 15.08
N LEU A 6 8.71 -10.13 14.10
CA LEU A 6 8.30 -9.61 12.78
C LEU A 6 7.51 -10.63 11.94
N ASN A 7 7.73 -11.93 12.16
CA ASN A 7 7.02 -13.03 11.51
C ASN A 7 5.56 -13.18 11.95
N GLU A 8 5.11 -12.40 12.94
CA GLU A 8 3.70 -12.33 13.37
C GLU A 8 3.06 -10.99 13.01
N CYS A 9 3.83 -10.04 12.47
CA CYS A 9 3.31 -8.74 12.06
C CYS A 9 2.61 -8.86 10.70
N LEU A 10 1.30 -8.59 10.66
CA LEU A 10 0.47 -8.65 9.46
C LEU A 10 1.12 -7.99 8.23
N TYR A 11 1.57 -6.74 8.38
CA TYR A 11 2.22 -6.00 7.30
C TYR A 11 3.52 -6.65 6.84
N ALA A 12 4.34 -7.13 7.77
CA ALA A 12 5.63 -7.72 7.45
C ALA A 12 5.46 -9.06 6.72
N VAL A 13 4.60 -9.94 7.23
CA VAL A 13 4.33 -11.26 6.64
C VAL A 13 3.64 -11.14 5.29
N LEU A 14 2.65 -10.26 5.16
CA LEU A 14 1.98 -10.02 3.87
C LEU A 14 2.98 -9.52 2.82
N ASN A 15 3.78 -8.51 3.17
CA ASN A 15 4.74 -7.95 2.22
C ASN A 15 5.90 -8.89 1.90
N ASP A 16 6.31 -9.75 2.82
CA ASP A 16 7.23 -10.85 2.52
C ASP A 16 6.61 -11.83 1.52
N THR A 17 5.36 -12.23 1.77
CA THR A 17 4.60 -13.12 0.87
C THR A 17 4.45 -12.53 -0.53
N LEU A 18 4.18 -11.23 -0.66
CA LEU A 18 4.07 -10.57 -1.97
C LEU A 18 5.40 -10.51 -2.74
N ARG A 19 6.53 -10.47 -2.03
CA ARG A 19 7.88 -10.41 -2.61
C ARG A 19 8.46 -11.79 -2.95
N THR A 20 7.94 -12.85 -2.35
CA THR A 20 8.51 -14.19 -2.52
C THR A 20 8.30 -14.72 -3.95
N LYS A 21 9.24 -15.56 -4.41
CA LYS A 21 9.11 -16.24 -5.72
C LYS A 21 7.98 -17.28 -5.69
N ASN A 22 7.78 -17.94 -4.55
CA ASN A 22 6.71 -18.93 -4.36
C ASN A 22 5.38 -18.28 -3.93
N ARG A 23 5.01 -17.16 -4.56
CA ARG A 23 3.78 -16.46 -4.21
C ARG A 23 2.54 -17.25 -4.62
N GLN A 24 2.60 -18.06 -5.67
CA GLN A 24 1.44 -18.82 -6.17
C GLN A 24 0.90 -19.79 -5.11
N GLU A 25 1.77 -20.40 -4.31
CA GLU A 25 1.36 -21.31 -3.23
C GLU A 25 0.93 -20.55 -1.96
N LYS A 26 1.57 -19.41 -1.65
CA LYS A 26 1.34 -18.68 -0.39
C LYS A 26 0.23 -17.63 -0.45
N LEU A 27 0.01 -17.02 -1.62
CA LEU A 27 -0.96 -15.93 -1.79
C LEU A 27 -2.43 -16.36 -1.61
N PRO A 28 -2.87 -17.60 -1.92
CA PRO A 28 -4.24 -18.05 -1.68
C PRO A 28 -4.73 -17.81 -0.25
N LEU A 29 -3.85 -17.96 0.75
CA LEU A 29 -4.16 -17.69 2.16
C LEU A 29 -4.53 -16.23 2.44
N TRP A 30 -4.10 -15.33 1.56
CA TRP A 30 -4.31 -13.89 1.68
C TRP A 30 -5.46 -13.36 0.83
N TYR A 31 -6.11 -14.18 -0.01
CA TYR A 31 -7.08 -13.69 -1.01
C TYR A 31 -8.24 -12.91 -0.39
N LEU A 32 -8.84 -13.39 0.70
CA LEU A 32 -9.94 -12.70 1.36
C LEU A 32 -9.49 -11.36 1.95
N TYR A 33 -8.34 -11.34 2.63
CA TYR A 33 -7.76 -10.12 3.18
C TYR A 33 -7.38 -9.12 2.08
N LEU A 34 -6.67 -9.58 1.04
CA LEU A 34 -6.28 -8.76 -0.09
C LEU A 34 -7.49 -8.19 -0.81
N ARG A 35 -8.55 -8.99 -1.01
CA ARG A 35 -9.78 -8.51 -1.62
C ARG A 35 -10.39 -7.39 -0.78
N LEU A 36 -10.54 -7.56 0.53
CA LEU A 36 -11.05 -6.52 1.42
C LEU A 36 -10.16 -5.26 1.39
N PHE A 37 -8.87 -5.45 1.57
CA PHE A 37 -7.90 -4.36 1.71
C PHE A 37 -7.76 -3.55 0.42
N LEU A 38 -7.63 -4.23 -0.74
CA LEU A 38 -7.59 -3.57 -2.04
C LEU A 38 -8.88 -2.79 -2.30
N ASN A 39 -10.05 -3.37 -1.99
CA ASN A 39 -11.33 -2.66 -2.14
C ASN A 39 -11.42 -1.41 -1.26
N ALA A 40 -10.91 -1.46 -0.02
CA ALA A 40 -10.83 -0.29 0.84
C ALA A 40 -9.92 0.79 0.23
N LEU A 41 -8.72 0.41 -0.23
CA LEU A 41 -7.78 1.34 -0.85
C LEU A 41 -8.30 1.95 -2.17
N PHE A 42 -9.06 1.19 -2.96
CA PHE A 42 -9.70 1.70 -4.18
C PHE A 42 -10.77 2.75 -3.91
N ARG A 43 -11.35 2.79 -2.71
CA ARG A 43 -12.33 3.81 -2.30
C ARG A 43 -11.67 5.11 -1.83
N LEU A 44 -10.37 5.07 -1.53
CA LEU A 44 -9.60 6.27 -1.19
C LEU A 44 -9.18 6.99 -2.48
N PRO A 45 -9.23 8.33 -2.51
CA PRO A 45 -8.82 9.12 -3.66
C PRO A 45 -7.33 8.93 -3.97
N LEU A 46 -6.98 9.12 -5.25
CA LEU A 46 -5.58 9.22 -5.66
C LEU A 46 -5.02 10.55 -5.18
N VAL A 47 -3.83 10.51 -4.60
CA VAL A 47 -3.10 11.69 -4.15
C VAL A 47 -1.74 11.72 -4.86
N PRO A 48 -1.61 12.41 -6.00
CA PRO A 48 -0.30 12.70 -6.57
C PRO A 48 0.51 13.52 -5.57
N ALA A 49 1.67 13.02 -5.16
CA ALA A 49 2.44 13.61 -4.08
C ALA A 49 3.93 13.25 -4.15
N MET A 50 4.75 14.11 -3.56
CA MET A 50 6.09 13.73 -3.16
C MET A 50 6.01 12.94 -1.86
N ALA A 51 6.44 11.68 -1.89
CA ALA A 51 6.48 10.81 -0.72
C ALA A 51 7.91 10.38 -0.39
N TYR A 52 8.12 10.04 0.87
CA TYR A 52 9.44 9.65 1.38
C TYR A 52 9.34 8.31 2.11
N ARG A 53 10.39 7.51 1.98
CA ARG A 53 10.51 6.23 2.69
C ARG A 53 11.94 5.99 3.14
N GLY A 54 12.12 5.66 4.42
CA GLY A 54 13.41 5.29 4.99
C GLY A 54 13.57 3.78 5.14
N VAL A 55 14.75 3.26 4.84
CA VAL A 55 15.14 1.87 5.10
C VAL A 55 16.51 1.86 5.76
N ARG A 56 16.67 1.10 6.86
CA ARG A 56 17.93 0.97 7.61
C ARG A 56 18.86 -0.10 7.04
N LEU A 57 19.04 -0.06 5.72
CA LEU A 57 19.94 -0.90 4.94
C LEU A 57 20.44 -0.09 3.74
N ASP A 58 21.66 -0.35 3.28
CA ASP A 58 22.07 0.07 1.94
C ASP A 58 21.36 -0.80 0.89
N LEU A 59 20.63 -0.12 0.01
CA LEU A 59 19.97 -0.71 -1.15
C LEU A 59 20.46 -0.11 -2.46
N SER A 60 21.42 0.83 -2.45
CA SER A 60 21.88 1.61 -3.60
C SER A 60 22.20 0.75 -4.83
N ASN A 61 22.90 -0.37 -4.61
CA ASN A 61 23.28 -1.33 -5.66
C ASN A 61 22.09 -1.97 -6.41
N ARG A 62 20.86 -1.83 -5.92
CA ARG A 62 19.64 -2.36 -6.55
C ARG A 62 18.88 -1.31 -7.39
N TYR A 63 19.34 -0.08 -7.39
CA TYR A 63 18.63 1.06 -8.00
C TYR A 63 19.58 1.82 -8.92
N ILE A 64 19.75 1.31 -10.13
CA ILE A 64 20.60 1.93 -11.14
C ILE A 64 19.78 2.98 -11.90
N LYS A 65 20.33 4.19 -12.03
CA LYS A 65 19.66 5.30 -12.72
C LYS A 65 19.27 4.90 -14.14
N GLY A 66 18.03 5.21 -14.51
CA GLY A 66 17.44 4.89 -15.81
C GLY A 66 16.66 3.57 -15.82
N GLU A 67 16.92 2.66 -14.88
CA GLU A 67 16.22 1.38 -14.82
C GLU A 67 14.78 1.52 -14.33
N SER A 68 13.95 0.57 -14.77
CA SER A 68 12.60 0.39 -14.25
C SER A 68 12.60 -0.71 -13.19
N ILE A 69 11.91 -0.44 -12.09
CA ILE A 69 11.81 -1.33 -10.95
C ILE A 69 10.34 -1.52 -10.55
N MET A 70 10.07 -2.58 -9.79
CA MET A 70 8.75 -2.84 -9.24
C MET A 70 8.83 -3.07 -7.73
N TRP A 71 7.99 -2.35 -6.99
CA TRP A 71 7.78 -2.59 -5.57
C TRP A 71 6.60 -3.56 -5.39
N TRP A 72 6.93 -4.84 -5.19
CA TRP A 72 5.94 -5.93 -5.12
C TRP A 72 5.01 -5.88 -3.91
N GLY A 73 5.48 -5.38 -2.77
CA GLY A 73 4.66 -5.23 -1.57
C GLY A 73 3.97 -3.87 -1.50
N PHE A 74 2.99 -3.74 -0.60
CA PHE A 74 2.49 -2.43 -0.21
C PHE A 74 3.59 -1.63 0.47
N SER A 75 3.73 -0.36 0.08
CA SER A 75 4.79 0.52 0.58
C SER A 75 4.19 1.66 1.38
N SER A 76 4.32 1.56 2.70
CA SER A 76 4.03 2.68 3.62
C SER A 76 5.10 3.77 3.45
N CYS A 77 4.64 5.00 3.21
CA CYS A 77 5.47 6.17 2.97
C CYS A 77 4.89 7.35 3.76
N THR A 78 5.61 8.46 3.81
CA THR A 78 5.15 9.70 4.44
C THR A 78 5.30 10.86 3.47
N THR A 79 4.38 11.82 3.49
CA THR A 79 4.57 13.10 2.79
C THR A 79 5.39 14.11 3.60
N SER A 80 5.75 13.77 4.85
CA SER A 80 6.54 14.61 5.74
C SER A 80 7.94 14.03 5.94
N VAL A 81 8.93 14.60 5.25
CA VAL A 81 10.35 14.19 5.37
C VAL A 81 10.86 14.22 6.81
N GLY A 82 10.31 15.10 7.66
CA GLY A 82 10.66 15.23 9.07
C GLY A 82 10.45 13.94 9.88
N VAL A 83 9.46 13.12 9.49
CA VAL A 83 9.14 11.83 10.15
C VAL A 83 10.32 10.85 10.04
N LEU A 84 11.10 10.93 8.95
CA LEU A 84 12.25 10.04 8.75
C LEU A 84 13.37 10.23 9.79
N LYS A 85 13.41 11.38 10.49
CA LYS A 85 14.42 11.63 11.54
C LYS A 85 14.34 10.62 12.69
N SER A 86 13.17 10.03 12.93
CA SER A 86 12.99 9.04 14.00
C SER A 86 13.73 7.73 13.69
N ALA A 87 14.34 7.14 14.73
CA ALA A 87 15.07 5.88 14.65
C ALA A 87 14.20 4.68 14.23
N SER A 88 12.88 4.78 14.38
CA SER A 88 11.91 3.78 13.92
C SER A 88 11.75 3.73 12.39
N PHE A 89 12.20 4.78 11.69
CA PHE A 89 12.16 4.91 10.23
C PHE A 89 13.57 4.86 9.65
N LEU A 90 14.21 6.02 9.48
CA LEU A 90 15.56 6.13 8.91
C LEU A 90 16.61 6.38 10.00
N GLY A 91 16.31 7.23 10.99
CA GLY A 91 17.25 7.61 12.04
C GLY A 91 18.44 8.42 11.49
N LYS A 92 19.59 8.36 12.18
CA LYS A 92 20.84 9.06 11.79
C LYS A 92 22.05 8.14 11.65
N THR A 93 21.95 6.88 12.07
CA THR A 93 23.08 5.97 12.25
C THR A 93 22.92 4.71 11.42
N GLY A 94 24.05 4.06 11.13
CA GLY A 94 24.13 2.86 10.31
C GLY A 94 23.93 3.13 8.83
N SER A 95 24.28 2.13 8.03
CA SER A 95 24.03 2.13 6.58
C SER A 95 22.53 2.14 6.30
N ARG A 96 22.09 3.11 5.48
CA ARG A 96 20.67 3.42 5.31
C ARG A 96 20.38 4.05 3.96
N THR A 97 19.16 3.87 3.51
CA THR A 97 18.67 4.37 2.23
C THR A 97 17.41 5.19 2.43
N MET A 98 17.39 6.41 1.90
CA MET A 98 16.22 7.27 1.81
C MET A 98 15.70 7.30 0.37
N PHE A 99 14.44 6.94 0.19
CA PHE A 99 13.75 7.09 -1.07
C PHE A 99 12.96 8.40 -1.09
N THR A 100 13.11 9.15 -2.18
CA THR A 100 12.21 10.24 -2.57
C THR A 100 11.41 9.78 -3.77
N LEU A 101 10.09 9.83 -3.66
CA LEU A 101 9.16 9.24 -4.61
C LEU A 101 8.28 10.33 -5.20
N LEU A 102 8.26 10.44 -6.53
CA LEU A 102 7.25 11.21 -7.25
C LEU A 102 6.09 10.27 -7.57
N CYS A 103 5.08 10.25 -6.70
CA CYS A 103 3.96 9.34 -6.79
C CYS A 103 2.78 9.96 -7.56
N LYS A 104 2.11 9.14 -8.38
CA LYS A 104 0.87 9.45 -9.08
C LYS A 104 -0.34 8.83 -8.41
N SER A 105 -0.17 7.67 -7.76
CA SER A 105 -1.28 6.85 -7.26
C SER A 105 -1.26 6.59 -5.75
N ALA A 106 -0.59 7.43 -4.96
CA ALA A 106 -0.59 7.27 -3.51
C ALA A 106 -2.00 7.37 -2.92
N ARG A 107 -2.25 6.61 -1.84
CA ARG A 107 -3.48 6.70 -1.05
C ARG A 107 -3.17 7.29 0.30
N ASP A 108 -3.82 8.40 0.63
CA ASP A 108 -3.77 8.94 1.99
C ASP A 108 -4.52 7.99 2.94
N ILE A 109 -3.80 7.43 3.90
CA ILE A 109 -4.34 6.56 4.94
C ILE A 109 -4.15 7.15 6.33
N SER A 110 -3.80 8.43 6.44
CA SER A 110 -3.52 9.11 7.72
C SER A 110 -4.71 9.03 8.70
N GLN A 111 -5.95 9.10 8.19
CA GLN A 111 -7.18 8.97 8.98
C GLN A 111 -7.49 7.52 9.43
N HIS A 112 -6.80 6.54 8.86
CA HIS A 112 -6.94 5.12 9.18
C HIS A 112 -5.70 4.54 9.86
N SER A 113 -4.65 5.36 10.01
CA SER A 113 -3.40 4.97 10.64
C SER A 113 -3.46 5.16 12.14
N PHE A 114 -2.78 4.28 12.87
CA PHE A 114 -2.64 4.40 14.33
C PHE A 114 -1.78 5.60 14.73
N TYR A 115 -0.95 6.12 13.82
CA TYR A 115 -0.06 7.27 14.06
C TYR A 115 -0.35 8.41 13.08
N PRO A 116 -1.40 9.22 13.30
CA PRO A 116 -1.82 10.26 12.36
C PRO A 116 -0.73 11.30 12.03
N ALA A 117 0.15 11.57 12.99
CA ALA A 117 1.26 12.53 12.84
C ALA A 117 2.30 12.12 11.77
N GLU A 118 2.26 10.87 11.30
CA GLU A 118 3.17 10.38 10.26
C GLU A 118 2.81 10.87 8.86
N ASN A 119 1.64 11.49 8.66
CA ASN A 119 1.13 11.87 7.33
C ASN A 119 1.29 10.71 6.33
N GLU A 120 0.80 9.54 6.76
CA GLU A 120 1.06 8.28 6.08
C GLU A 120 0.29 8.19 4.77
N VAL A 121 1.02 7.86 3.71
CA VAL A 121 0.46 7.49 2.41
C VAL A 121 0.91 6.09 2.05
N LEU A 122 0.01 5.32 1.46
CA LEU A 122 0.26 3.95 1.05
C LEU A 122 0.34 3.86 -0.47
N LEU A 123 1.37 3.18 -0.98
CA LEU A 123 1.47 2.78 -2.38
C LEU A 123 1.01 1.33 -2.52
N MET A 124 0.30 1.06 -3.62
CA MET A 124 -0.24 -0.25 -3.92
C MET A 124 0.87 -1.27 -4.15
N ALA A 125 0.57 -2.55 -3.91
CA ALA A 125 1.43 -3.63 -4.34
C ALA A 125 1.64 -3.59 -5.86
N ALA A 126 2.85 -3.97 -6.30
CA ALA A 126 3.28 -3.94 -7.70
C ALA A 126 3.32 -2.54 -8.34
N THR A 127 3.55 -1.49 -7.55
CA THR A 127 3.81 -0.14 -8.10
C THR A 127 5.12 -0.13 -8.88
N GLN A 128 5.10 0.45 -10.09
CA GLN A 128 6.28 0.55 -10.96
C GLN A 128 6.92 1.93 -10.85
N PHE A 129 8.25 1.95 -10.87
CA PHE A 129 9.01 3.19 -10.85
C PHE A 129 10.15 3.17 -11.85
N LYS A 130 10.57 4.36 -12.27
CA LYS A 130 11.86 4.62 -12.91
C LYS A 130 12.81 5.24 -11.89
N VAL A 131 14.06 4.76 -11.87
CA VAL A 131 15.11 5.39 -11.07
C VAL A 131 15.59 6.64 -11.80
N ILE A 132 15.34 7.81 -11.24
CA ILE A 132 15.67 9.10 -11.88
C ILE A 132 16.94 9.75 -11.31
N GLY A 133 17.35 9.34 -10.11
CA GLY A 133 18.56 9.86 -9.47
C GLY A 133 19.03 9.00 -8.30
N SER A 134 20.32 9.08 -8.02
CA SER A 134 20.95 8.50 -6.84
C SER A 134 22.04 9.44 -6.35
N LEU A 135 22.24 9.48 -5.03
CA LEU A 135 23.33 10.21 -4.39
C LEU A 135 23.88 9.35 -3.26
N ASP A 136 25.19 9.21 -3.22
CA ASP A 136 25.93 8.58 -2.13
C ASP A 136 26.47 9.65 -1.18
N GLN A 137 26.21 9.49 0.12
CA GLN A 137 26.66 10.33 1.23
C GLN A 137 27.13 9.43 2.38
N ASP A 138 28.14 8.62 2.10
CA ASP A 138 28.76 7.65 3.00
C ASP A 138 27.76 6.60 3.50
N ASN A 139 27.24 6.79 4.72
CA ASN A 139 26.30 5.87 5.34
C ASN A 139 24.85 6.12 4.91
N LEU A 140 24.56 7.22 4.20
CA LEU A 140 23.24 7.55 3.71
C LEU A 140 23.23 7.55 2.17
N HIS A 141 22.46 6.65 1.58
CA HIS A 141 22.17 6.69 0.16
C HIS A 141 20.79 7.32 -0.08
N ILE A 142 20.71 8.23 -1.02
CA ILE A 142 19.45 8.88 -1.42
C ILE A 142 19.10 8.41 -2.83
N ILE A 143 17.89 7.89 -3.00
CA ILE A 143 17.41 7.36 -4.28
C ILE A 143 16.12 8.10 -4.65
N GLN A 144 16.07 8.60 -5.86
CA GLN A 144 14.90 9.28 -6.42
C GLN A 144 14.20 8.38 -7.42
N LEU A 145 12.90 8.17 -7.20
CA LEU A 145 12.04 7.33 -8.01
C LEU A 145 10.87 8.15 -8.56
N GLU A 146 10.52 7.90 -9.81
CA GLU A 146 9.32 8.45 -10.43
C GLU A 146 8.36 7.31 -10.76
N GLU A 147 7.11 7.40 -10.30
CA GLU A 147 6.09 6.40 -10.57
C GLU A 147 5.74 6.37 -12.07
N THR A 148 5.79 5.17 -12.64
CA THR A 148 5.46 4.93 -14.05
C THR A 148 4.10 4.26 -14.17
N THR A 149 3.38 4.58 -15.24
CA THR A 149 2.13 3.91 -15.55
C THR A 149 2.45 2.57 -16.21
N PRO A 150 1.96 1.44 -15.69
CA PRO A 150 2.16 0.15 -16.33
C PRO A 150 1.41 0.10 -17.68
N PRO A 151 1.91 -0.68 -18.67
CA PRO A 151 1.23 -0.82 -19.96
C PRO A 151 -0.15 -1.48 -19.85
N PHE A 152 -0.38 -2.24 -18.78
CA PHE A 152 -1.65 -2.88 -18.47
C PHE A 152 -2.03 -2.64 -17.01
N PRO A 153 -3.31 -2.37 -16.70
CA PRO A 153 -3.75 -2.26 -15.31
C PRO A 153 -3.61 -3.60 -14.60
N LEU A 154 -2.80 -3.63 -13.53
CA LEU A 154 -2.56 -4.86 -12.75
C LEU A 154 -3.74 -5.23 -11.84
N LEU A 155 -4.50 -4.23 -11.40
CA LEU A 155 -5.65 -4.38 -10.52
C LEU A 155 -6.78 -3.50 -11.05
N GLN A 156 -7.99 -4.06 -11.12
CA GLN A 156 -9.19 -3.31 -11.45
C GLN A 156 -10.04 -3.12 -10.20
N PRO A 157 -10.60 -1.93 -9.97
CA PRO A 157 -11.59 -1.73 -8.91
C PRO A 157 -12.77 -2.68 -9.13
N VAL A 158 -13.26 -3.28 -8.06
CA VAL A 158 -14.53 -4.01 -8.14
C VAL A 158 -15.63 -2.96 -8.34
N PRO A 159 -16.50 -3.11 -9.36
CA PRO A 159 -17.62 -2.20 -9.55
C PRO A 159 -18.43 -2.12 -8.26
N ILE A 160 -18.79 -0.90 -7.84
CA ILE A 160 -19.78 -0.73 -6.80
C ILE A 160 -21.10 -1.16 -7.43
N VAL A 161 -21.47 -2.43 -7.20
CA VAL A 161 -22.88 -2.82 -7.33
C VAL A 161 -23.56 -1.99 -6.25
N GLY A 162 -24.24 -0.92 -6.67
CA GLY A 162 -25.02 -0.10 -5.75
C GLY A 162 -25.84 -1.03 -4.88
N LEU A 163 -26.01 -0.68 -3.60
CA LEU A 163 -26.97 -1.36 -2.74
C LEU A 163 -28.24 -1.47 -3.55
N LEU A 164 -28.56 -2.67 -4.06
CA LEU A 164 -29.89 -2.93 -4.58
C LEU A 164 -30.79 -2.48 -3.45
N PRO A 165 -31.73 -1.54 -3.67
CA PRO A 165 -32.61 -1.11 -2.60
C PRO A 165 -33.19 -2.37 -2.02
N ILE A 166 -32.82 -2.69 -0.78
CA ILE A 166 -33.47 -3.74 -0.03
C ILE A 166 -34.88 -3.18 0.09
N LYS A 167 -35.79 -3.66 -0.78
CA LYS A 167 -37.21 -3.47 -0.58
C LYS A 167 -37.50 -4.21 0.72
N LEU A 168 -37.43 -3.50 1.85
CA LEU A 168 -38.14 -3.93 3.03
C LEU A 168 -39.60 -3.96 2.57
N ASN A 169 -40.11 -5.16 2.32
CA ASN A 169 -41.54 -5.34 2.17
C ASN A 169 -42.16 -4.79 3.45
N SER A 170 -42.93 -3.70 3.32
CA SER A 170 -43.80 -3.19 4.37
C SER A 170 -44.70 -4.34 4.88
N PRO A 171 -45.00 -4.43 6.18
CA PRO A 171 -45.73 -5.55 6.76
C PRO A 171 -47.25 -5.53 6.46
N ASP A 172 -47.67 -4.89 5.36
CA ASP A 172 -49.07 -4.75 5.00
C ASP A 172 -49.39 -5.55 3.74
N THR A 173 -49.32 -6.88 3.86
CA THR A 173 -50.07 -7.77 2.98
C THR A 173 -50.86 -8.73 3.85
N VAL A 174 -52.06 -8.28 4.24
CA VAL A 174 -53.10 -9.15 4.78
C VAL A 174 -53.42 -10.19 3.70
N LEU A 175 -53.08 -11.45 3.95
CA LEU A 175 -53.51 -12.56 3.10
C LEU A 175 -55.03 -12.70 3.22
N PRO A 176 -55.78 -12.82 2.10
CA PRO A 176 -57.20 -13.13 2.18
C PRO A 176 -57.36 -14.56 2.69
N ILE A 177 -58.15 -14.70 3.76
CA ILE A 177 -58.60 -15.99 4.29
C ILE A 177 -59.45 -16.65 3.20
N LEU A 178 -58.99 -17.78 2.65
CA LEU A 178 -59.84 -18.66 1.86
C LEU A 178 -60.87 -19.31 2.81
N ASN A 179 -62.12 -18.88 2.71
CA ASN A 179 -63.24 -19.62 3.27
C ASN A 179 -63.43 -20.92 2.47
N ILE A 180 -63.23 -22.04 3.14
CA ILE A 180 -63.62 -23.37 2.65
C ILE A 180 -65.01 -23.66 3.21
N THR A 181 -65.98 -23.83 2.32
CA THR A 181 -67.23 -24.58 2.55
C THR A 181 -67.26 -25.75 1.59
#